data_AF-A0A3R7BSK8-F1
#
_entry.id   AF-A0A3R7BSK8-F1
#
_cell.length_a   1.000
_cell.length_b   1.000
_cell.length_c   1.000
_cell.angle_alpha   90.00
_cell.angle_beta   90.00
_cell.angle_gamma   90.00
#
_symmetry.space_group_name_H-M   'P 1'
#
loop_
_entity.id
_entity.type
_entity.pdbx_description
1 polymer ?
#
loop_
_entity_poly.entity_id
_entity_poly.type
_entity_poly.pdbx_seq_one_letter_code
_entity_poly.pdbx_strand_id
1 'polypeptide(L)'
;MAVLKGWYSQDSWSTKLLFINKAAEENEIKIRFFDGETDKVIKEIKLALKPHEIKSILLDDIEGLSGCKGVVKIYSKKKVYCESLLTEKDKPNSYLYYKLPEIPEVGLV
;
A
#
# COMPACT_ATOMS: atom_id res chain seq x y z
N MET A 1 1.50 12.93 11.63
CA MET A 1 2.14 11.61 11.43
C MET A 1 2.55 11.51 9.97
N ALA A 2 3.58 10.73 9.61
CA ALA A 2 3.95 10.54 8.21
C ALA A 2 2.99 9.53 7.56
N VAL A 3 2.40 9.88 6.41
CA VAL A 3 1.52 8.97 5.65
C VAL A 3 2.17 8.71 4.31
N LEU A 4 2.43 7.45 3.97
CA LEU A 4 2.81 7.12 2.59
C LEU A 4 1.55 7.01 1.74
N LYS A 5 1.54 7.62 0.56
CA LYS A 5 0.41 7.59 -0.37
C LYS A 5 0.84 7.00 -1.70
N GLY A 6 0.01 6.13 -2.27
CA GLY A 6 0.22 5.58 -3.60
C GLY A 6 -1.10 5.23 -4.28
N TRP A 7 -1.00 4.76 -5.52
CA TRP A 7 -2.11 4.14 -6.22
C TRP A 7 -2.07 2.62 -6.07
N TYR A 8 -3.21 1.98 -6.27
CA TYR A 8 -3.30 0.53 -6.48
C TYR A 8 -4.38 0.25 -7.51
N SER A 9 -4.25 -0.87 -8.19
CA SER A 9 -5.31 -1.42 -9.02
C SER A 9 -5.33 -2.93 -8.94
N GLN A 10 -6.52 -3.48 -8.76
CA GLN A 10 -6.89 -4.89 -8.86
C GLN A 10 -7.90 -5.13 -9.99
N ASP A 11 -8.16 -4.09 -10.79
CA ASP A 11 -8.92 -4.09 -12.04
C ASP A 11 -7.91 -4.09 -13.19
N SER A 12 -7.88 -5.17 -13.97
CA SER A 12 -6.95 -5.41 -15.10
C SER A 12 -5.44 -5.38 -14.75
N TRP A 13 -5.10 -5.10 -13.49
CA TRP A 13 -3.75 -5.03 -12.95
C TRP A 13 -3.65 -5.82 -11.65
N SER A 14 -2.44 -6.23 -11.28
CA SER A 14 -2.06 -6.80 -9.99
C SER A 14 -1.12 -5.83 -9.29
N THR A 15 -1.35 -5.55 -8.01
CA THR A 15 -0.51 -4.67 -7.19
C THR A 15 0.21 -5.48 -6.13
N LYS A 16 1.51 -5.31 -6.02
CA LYS A 16 2.35 -5.82 -4.93
C LYS A 16 2.96 -4.65 -4.17
N LEU A 17 2.75 -4.62 -2.85
CA LEU A 17 3.37 -3.64 -1.97
C LEU A 17 4.57 -4.29 -1.27
N LEU A 18 5.73 -3.66 -1.35
CA LEU A 18 6.95 -4.04 -0.63
C LEU A 18 7.16 -3.08 0.53
N PHE A 19 7.41 -3.60 1.73
CA PHE A 19 7.66 -2.84 2.94
C PHE A 19 9.04 -3.19 3.50
N ILE A 20 9.73 -2.17 4.00
CA ILE A 20 10.99 -2.34 4.73
C ILE A 20 10.90 -1.53 6.02
N ASN A 21 10.94 -2.23 7.16
CA ASN A 21 11.07 -1.58 8.46
C ASN A 21 12.52 -1.14 8.68
N LYS A 22 12.78 0.16 8.60
CA LYS A 22 14.14 0.69 8.82
C LYS A 22 14.44 0.99 10.30
N ALA A 23 13.46 0.80 11.18
CA ALA A 23 13.64 1.01 12.61
C ALA A 23 14.29 -0.22 13.28
N ALA A 24 14.98 0.03 14.40
CA ALA A 24 15.54 -1.00 15.28
C ALA A 24 14.48 -1.66 16.19
N GLU A 25 13.21 -1.32 16.02
CA GLU A 25 12.10 -1.78 16.84
C GLU A 25 10.95 -2.27 15.95
N GLU A 26 10.07 -3.09 16.52
CA GLU A 26 8.85 -3.53 15.84
C GLU A 26 7.97 -2.33 15.46
N ASN A 27 7.40 -2.37 14.25
CA ASN A 27 6.61 -1.29 13.70
C ASN A 27 5.23 -1.79 13.28
N GLU A 28 4.20 -1.28 13.95
CA GLU A 28 2.81 -1.47 13.56
C GLU A 28 2.44 -0.53 12.42
N ILE A 29 1.93 -1.12 11.35
CA ILE A 29 1.52 -0.44 10.13
C ILE A 29 0.04 -0.69 9.91
N LYS A 30 -0.68 0.38 9.59
CA LYS A 30 -2.07 0.32 9.13
C LYS A 30 -2.10 0.74 7.67
N ILE A 31 -2.73 -0.06 6.83
CA ILE A 31 -2.84 0.18 5.39
C ILE A 31 -4.33 0.33 5.08
N ARG A 32 -4.72 1.45 4.49
CA ARG A 32 -6.09 1.74 4.07
C ARG A 32 -6.15 1.85 2.55
N PHE A 33 -7.12 1.17 1.97
CA PHE A 33 -7.44 1.23 0.55
C PHE A 33 -8.71 2.04 0.38
N PHE A 34 -8.63 3.04 -0.48
CA PHE A 34 -9.72 3.93 -0.83
C PHE A 34 -10.16 3.66 -2.25
N ASP A 35 -11.46 3.76 -2.48
CA ASP A 35 -12.05 3.75 -3.81
C ASP A 35 -11.66 5.03 -4.55
N GLY A 36 -11.22 4.89 -5.80
CA GLY A 36 -10.70 6.01 -6.59
C GLY A 36 -11.76 7.01 -7.06
N GLU A 37 -13.04 6.64 -7.03
CA GLU A 37 -14.15 7.50 -7.49
C GLU A 37 -14.91 8.13 -6.33
N THR A 38 -15.12 7.36 -5.25
CA THR A 38 -15.97 7.76 -4.12
C THR A 38 -15.18 8.21 -2.89
N ASP A 39 -13.85 8.07 -2.88
CA ASP A 39 -12.98 8.32 -1.73
C ASP A 39 -13.37 7.53 -0.46
N LYS A 40 -14.21 6.50 -0.59
CA LYS A 40 -14.63 5.64 0.53
C LYS A 40 -13.55 4.62 0.84
N VAL A 41 -13.38 4.31 2.13
CA VAL A 41 -12.51 3.21 2.55
C VAL A 41 -13.14 1.88 2.12
N ILE A 42 -12.43 1.12 1.30
CA ILE A 42 -12.81 -0.24 0.87
C ILE A 42 -12.34 -1.26 1.89
N LYS A 43 -11.08 -1.14 2.32
CA LYS A 43 -10.43 -2.12 3.20
C LYS A 43 -9.39 -1.44 4.09
N GLU A 44 -9.30 -1.93 5.32
CA GLU A 44 -8.18 -1.64 6.22
C GLU A 44 -7.51 -2.96 6.60
N ILE A 45 -6.19 -3.02 6.53
CA ILE A 45 -5.38 -4.14 7.03
C ILE A 45 -4.33 -3.61 8.00
N LYS A 46 -3.91 -4.47 8.92
CA LYS A 46 -2.83 -4.20 9.87
C LYS A 46 -1.68 -5.17 9.63
N LEU A 47 -0.48 -4.66 9.78
CA LEU A 47 0.76 -5.40 9.62
C LEU A 47 1.71 -5.02 10.75
N ALA A 48 2.32 -6.01 11.41
CA ALA A 48 3.46 -5.80 12.28
C ALA A 48 4.73 -6.19 11.50
N LEU A 49 5.73 -5.31 11.49
CA LEU A 49 7.05 -5.58 10.94
C LEU A 49 8.09 -5.62 12.05
N LYS A 50 8.83 -6.72 12.14
CA LYS A 50 9.99 -6.86 13.02
C LYS A 50 11.08 -5.86 12.63
N PRO A 51 12.04 -5.57 13.53
CA PRO A 51 13.20 -4.73 13.20
C PRO A 51 13.89 -5.22 11.94
N HIS A 52 14.18 -4.32 11.00
CA HIS A 52 14.85 -4.63 9.73
C HIS A 52 14.14 -5.65 8.82
N GLU A 53 12.87 -5.97 9.07
CA GLU A 53 12.11 -6.90 8.24
C GLU A 53 11.79 -6.30 6.87
N ILE A 54 11.91 -7.14 5.85
CA ILE A 54 11.41 -6.90 4.50
C ILE A 54 10.22 -7.82 4.28
N LYS A 55 9.08 -7.25 3.91
CA LYS A 55 7.85 -8.02 3.67
C LYS A 55 7.11 -7.49 2.46
N SER A 56 6.57 -8.39 1.65
CA SER A 56 5.70 -8.00 0.54
C SER A 56 4.29 -8.55 0.73
N ILE A 57 3.31 -7.81 0.22
CA ILE A 57 1.90 -8.20 0.17
C ILE A 57 1.46 -8.12 -1.29
N LEU A 58 0.94 -9.22 -1.82
CA LEU A 58 0.22 -9.23 -3.09
C LEU A 58 -1.24 -8.91 -2.81
N LEU A 59 -1.79 -7.89 -3.46
CA LEU A 59 -3.17 -7.47 -3.19
C LEU A 59 -4.22 -8.45 -3.73
N ASP A 60 -3.85 -9.33 -4.67
CA ASP A 60 -4.75 -10.37 -5.20
C ASP A 60 -5.17 -11.37 -4.11
N ASP A 61 -4.33 -11.55 -3.08
CA ASP A 61 -4.59 -12.44 -1.94
C ASP A 61 -5.51 -11.78 -0.88
N ILE A 62 -5.91 -10.52 -1.08
CA ILE A 62 -6.72 -9.77 -0.11
C ILE A 62 -8.17 -9.76 -0.55
N GLU A 63 -8.99 -10.48 0.21
CA GLU A 63 -10.44 -10.50 0.00
C GLU A 63 -11.06 -9.10 0.08
N GLY A 64 -11.90 -8.78 -0.92
CA GLY A 64 -12.63 -7.51 -1.01
C GLY A 64 -11.90 -6.40 -1.77
N LEU A 65 -10.72 -6.68 -2.36
CA LEU A 65 -10.04 -5.75 -3.26
C LEU A 65 -10.18 -6.09 -4.75
N SER A 66 -10.65 -7.30 -5.10
CA SER A 66 -10.80 -7.71 -6.50
C SER A 66 -11.70 -6.75 -7.28
N GLY A 67 -11.24 -6.27 -8.44
CA GLY A 67 -11.94 -5.29 -9.26
C GLY A 67 -11.89 -3.85 -8.74
N CYS A 68 -11.26 -3.59 -7.58
CA CYS A 68 -11.11 -2.25 -7.03
C CYS A 68 -9.84 -1.54 -7.53
N LYS A 69 -9.89 -0.22 -7.61
CA LYS A 69 -8.74 0.64 -7.89
C LYS A 69 -8.89 1.97 -7.16
N GLY A 70 -7.77 2.59 -6.83
CA GLY A 70 -7.78 3.88 -6.14
C GLY A 70 -6.51 4.14 -5.36
N VAL A 71 -6.67 4.79 -4.20
CA VAL A 71 -5.56 5.26 -3.39
C VAL A 71 -5.28 4.30 -2.25
N VAL A 72 -4.01 3.97 -2.03
CA VAL A 72 -3.53 3.32 -0.80
C VAL A 72 -2.85 4.36 0.09
N LYS A 73 -3.20 4.36 1.39
CA LYS A 73 -2.52 5.15 2.43
C LYS A 73 -1.95 4.23 3.49
N ILE A 74 -0.68 4.42 3.82
CA ILE A 74 0.05 3.63 4.81
C ILE A 74 0.39 4.55 5.98
N TYR A 75 -0.13 4.17 7.14
CA TYR A 75 0.06 4.87 8.40
C TYR A 75 1.02 4.05 9.24
N SER A 76 2.08 4.70 9.72
CA SER A 76 3.07 4.05 10.56
C SER A 76 3.59 5.02 11.60
N LYS A 77 3.81 4.52 12.82
CA LYS A 77 4.39 5.31 13.92
C LYS A 77 5.89 5.53 13.73
N LYS A 78 6.56 4.62 13.03
CA LYS A 78 8.02 4.64 12.80
C LYS A 78 8.30 4.71 11.30
N LYS A 79 9.55 5.03 10.96
CA LYS A 79 9.99 5.14 9.57
C LYS A 79 9.87 3.80 8.86
N VAL A 80 8.97 3.73 7.89
CA VAL A 80 8.82 2.60 6.96
C VAL A 80 9.12 3.09 5.55
N TYR A 81 9.76 2.23 4.76
CA TYR A 81 9.91 2.44 3.33
C TYR A 81 8.92 1.54 2.61
N CYS A 82 8.22 2.08 1.61
CA CYS A 82 7.28 1.30 0.81
C CYS A 82 7.40 1.59 -0.68
N GLU A 83 7.37 0.53 -1.48
CA GLU A 83 7.32 0.55 -2.93
C GLU A 83 6.10 -0.25 -3.42
N SER A 84 5.58 0.16 -4.57
CA SER A 84 4.50 -0.51 -5.27
C SER A 84 5.00 -1.02 -6.61
N LEU A 85 4.62 -2.24 -6.94
CA LEU A 85 4.74 -2.82 -8.28
C LEU A 85 3.33 -3.11 -8.79
N LEU A 86 2.95 -2.48 -9.88
CA LEU A 86 1.72 -2.79 -10.61
C LEU A 86 2.11 -3.54 -11.88
N THR A 87 1.47 -4.68 -12.15
CA THR A 87 1.67 -5.48 -13.35
C THR A 87 0.35 -5.67 -14.09
N GLU A 88 0.28 -5.41 -15.40
CA GLU A 88 -0.92 -5.71 -16.20
C GLU A 88 -1.14 -7.23 -16.23
N LYS A 89 -2.36 -7.68 -15.93
CA LYS A 89 -2.67 -9.13 -15.88
C LYS A 89 -2.56 -9.77 -17.27
N ASP A 90 -2.94 -9.05 -18.31
CA ASP A 90 -2.96 -9.55 -19.70
C ASP A 90 -1.68 -9.22 -20.49
N LYS A 91 -0.76 -8.44 -19.91
CA LYS A 91 0.51 -8.04 -20.53
C LYS A 91 1.66 -8.19 -19.53
N PRO A 92 2.29 -9.36 -19.44
CA PRO A 92 3.26 -9.66 -18.38
C PRO A 92 4.53 -8.77 -18.39
N ASN A 93 4.82 -8.08 -19.51
CA ASN A 93 5.95 -7.16 -19.61
C ASN A 93 5.59 -5.68 -19.34
N SER A 94 4.31 -5.39 -19.09
CA SER A 94 3.86 -4.04 -18.71
C SER A 94 3.80 -3.93 -17.20
N TYR A 95 4.68 -3.10 -16.63
CA TYR A 95 4.69 -2.84 -15.20
C TYR A 95 4.98 -1.38 -14.87
N LEU A 96 4.48 -0.96 -13.71
CA LEU A 96 4.80 0.32 -13.08
C LEU A 96 5.42 0.03 -11.71
N TYR A 97 6.62 0.53 -11.50
CA TYR A 97 7.32 0.41 -10.23
C TYR A 97 7.61 1.79 -9.67
N TYR A 98 7.19 2.06 -8.44
CA TYR A 98 7.44 3.34 -7.80
C TYR A 98 7.48 3.25 -6.28
N LYS A 99 8.26 4.14 -5.69
CA LYS A 99 8.24 4.39 -4.25
C LYS A 99 7.00 5.20 -3.87
N LEU A 100 6.33 4.85 -2.79
CA LEU A 100 5.25 5.67 -2.25
C LEU A 100 5.84 6.91 -1.56
N PRO A 101 5.53 8.14 -2.02
CA PRO A 101 5.97 9.36 -1.36
C PRO A 101 5.31 9.50 0.00
N GLU A 102 6.07 10.11 0.91
CA GLU A 102 5.56 10.58 2.20
C GLU A 102 4.81 11.90 1.99
N ILE A 103 3.60 11.97 2.51
CA ILE A 103 2.77 13.17 2.48
C ILE A 103 2.43 13.61 3.90
N PRO A 104 2.19 14.91 4.13
CA PRO A 104 1.63 15.38 5.38
C PRO A 104 0.29 14.70 5.64
N GLU A 105 0.03 14.32 6.89
CA GLU A 105 -1.30 13.91 7.31
C GLU A 105 -2.22 15.12 7.31
N VAL A 106 -2.86 15.39 6.17
CA VAL A 106 -3.89 16.41 6.08
C VAL A 106 -5.19 15.78 6.58
N GLY A 107 -5.71 16.29 7.69
CA GLY A 107 -7.02 15.91 8.21
C GLY A 107 -8.08 16.17 7.14
N LEU A 108 -8.74 15.10 6.69
CA LEU A 108 -10.12 15.25 6.21
C LEU A 108 -10.94 15.47 7.49
N VAL A 109 -11.09 16.74 7.87
CA VAL A 109 -12.14 17.19 8.80
C VAL A 109 -13.46 17.12 8.07
#